data_AF-A0A537ILA8-F1
#
_entry.id   AF-A0A537ILA8-F1
#
_cell.length_a   1.000
_cell.length_b   1.000
_cell.length_c   1.000
_cell.angle_alpha   90.00
_cell.angle_beta   90.00
_cell.angle_gamma   90.00
#
_symmetry.space_group_name_H-M   'P 1'
#
loop_
_entity.id
_entity.type
_entity.pdbx_description
1 polymer ?
#
loop_
_entity_poly.entity_id
_entity_poly.type
_entity_poly.pdbx_seq_one_letter_code
_entity_poly.pdbx_strand_id
1 'polypeptide(L)'
;MKRSLNVLLFFILIAACNSKKNADRAKTGSGVENATVQSDSTNKTVNTQYKWNKTEQDKFLRACQADFAEDFSGNELKDVCNCILTESQKYYPSYSQMKKVINEDFEGKIAMSCLGKYLDESDR
;
A
#
# COMPACT_ATOMS: atom_id res chain seq x y z
N MET A 1 20.23 31.47 -7.72
CA MET A 1 20.72 31.69 -6.34
C MET A 1 20.57 30.38 -5.59
N LYS A 2 21.70 29.74 -5.24
CA LYS A 2 21.72 28.46 -4.52
C LYS A 2 21.34 28.71 -3.06
N ARG A 3 20.17 28.22 -2.63
CA ARG A 3 19.77 28.25 -1.22
C ARG A 3 19.98 26.85 -0.65
N SER A 4 20.84 26.82 0.35
CA SER A 4 21.44 25.63 0.94
C SER A 4 20.42 24.73 1.62
N LEU A 5 20.49 23.45 1.27
CA LEU A 5 19.76 22.32 1.82
C LEU A 5 20.23 22.03 3.26
N ASN A 6 19.46 22.44 4.27
CA ASN A 6 19.69 22.06 5.66
C ASN A 6 18.78 20.87 6.01
N VAL A 7 19.28 19.65 5.79
CA VAL A 7 18.64 18.41 6.26
C VAL A 7 19.00 18.21 7.74
N LEU A 8 18.11 18.62 8.65
CA LEU A 8 18.19 18.26 10.07
C LEU A 8 17.47 16.92 10.29
N LEU A 9 18.22 15.82 10.09
CA LEU A 9 17.84 14.46 10.48
C LEU A 9 17.85 14.34 12.01
N PHE A 10 16.71 14.57 12.65
CA PHE A 10 16.54 14.24 14.07
C PHE A 10 16.27 12.73 14.22
N PHE A 11 17.32 11.97 14.51
CA PHE A 11 17.22 10.61 15.02
C PHE A 11 16.81 10.65 16.50
N ILE A 12 15.52 10.51 16.78
CA ILE A 12 15.07 10.23 18.16
C ILE A 12 14.99 8.71 18.33
N LEU A 13 16.05 8.14 18.92
CA LEU A 13 16.06 6.79 19.46
C LEU A 13 15.26 6.78 20.77
N ILE A 14 13.99 6.35 20.72
CA ILE A 14 13.28 5.97 21.95
C ILE A 14 13.53 4.48 22.17
N ALA A 15 14.61 4.19 22.91
CA ALA A 15 14.78 2.91 23.59
C ALA A 15 14.00 2.96 24.91
N ALA A 16 12.90 2.21 25.01
CA ALA A 16 12.30 1.84 26.28
C ALA A 16 11.68 0.44 26.16
N CYS A 17 12.50 -0.58 26.41
CA CYS A 17 12.02 -1.88 26.86
C CYS A 17 11.81 -1.81 28.38
N ASN A 18 10.63 -2.20 28.87
CA ASN A 18 10.55 -3.06 30.05
C ASN A 18 9.20 -3.80 30.20
N SER A 19 9.28 -5.10 29.95
CA SER A 19 8.63 -6.26 30.58
C SER A 19 7.56 -6.05 31.66
N LYS A 20 6.36 -6.60 31.46
CA LYS A 20 5.67 -7.34 32.53
C LYS A 20 4.77 -8.47 32.01
N LYS A 21 5.12 -9.66 32.48
CA LYS A 21 4.52 -10.98 32.35
C LYS A 21 3.15 -11.02 33.03
N ASN A 22 2.12 -11.55 32.39
CA ASN A 22 1.05 -12.31 33.03
C ASN A 22 0.56 -13.40 32.09
N ALA A 23 0.43 -14.59 32.66
CA ALA A 23 0.22 -15.86 31.99
C ALA A 23 -1.28 -16.19 31.80
N ASP A 24 -1.51 -17.12 30.88
CA ASP A 24 -2.58 -18.11 30.80
C ASP A 24 -4.04 -17.67 30.69
N ARG A 25 -4.68 -18.01 29.56
CA ARG A 25 -5.45 -19.28 29.49
C ARG A 25 -5.83 -19.61 28.03
N ALA A 26 -5.52 -20.85 27.66
CA ALA A 26 -5.90 -21.49 26.40
C ALA A 26 -7.42 -21.49 26.14
N LYS A 27 -7.79 -21.40 24.85
CA LYS A 27 -8.82 -22.29 24.29
C LYS A 27 -8.54 -22.58 22.83
N THR A 28 -8.09 -23.81 22.62
CA THR A 28 -8.13 -24.59 21.40
C THR A 28 -9.50 -24.50 20.74
N GLY A 29 -9.49 -24.21 19.44
CA GLY A 29 -10.63 -24.27 18.54
C GLY A 29 -10.13 -24.61 17.14
N SER A 30 -9.76 -25.87 16.97
CA SER A 30 -9.69 -26.51 15.65
C SER A 30 -11.10 -26.50 15.08
N GLY A 31 -11.28 -25.83 13.94
CA GLY A 31 -12.49 -25.81 13.14
C GLY A 31 -12.13 -26.12 11.71
N VAL A 32 -11.86 -27.39 11.44
CA VAL A 32 -12.04 -27.97 10.10
C VAL A 32 -13.54 -28.05 9.89
N GLU A 33 -14.08 -27.19 9.03
CA GLU A 33 -15.34 -27.47 8.35
C GLU A 33 -15.09 -27.54 6.85
N ASN A 34 -15.08 -28.80 6.41
CA ASN A 34 -15.19 -29.23 5.04
C ASN A 34 -16.64 -28.97 4.59
N ALA A 35 -16.84 -28.09 3.61
CA ALA A 35 -18.07 -28.04 2.84
C ALA A 35 -17.73 -28.18 1.35
N THR A 36 -17.90 -29.40 0.90
CA THR A 36 -17.84 -29.89 -0.47
C THR A 36 -18.90 -29.22 -1.36
N VAL A 37 -18.43 -28.71 -2.50
CA VAL A 37 -19.08 -28.61 -3.83
C VAL A 37 -20.20 -27.57 -4.01
N GLN A 38 -19.88 -26.59 -4.85
CA GLN A 38 -20.66 -26.39 -6.07
C GLN A 38 -19.71 -25.97 -7.20
N SER A 39 -19.39 -26.94 -8.07
CA SER A 39 -18.76 -26.69 -9.36
C SER A 39 -19.80 -26.04 -10.26
N ASP A 40 -19.86 -24.71 -10.24
CA ASP A 40 -20.47 -23.95 -11.32
C ASP A 40 -19.35 -23.37 -12.17
N SER A 41 -19.31 -23.81 -13.43
CA SER A 41 -18.42 -23.31 -14.47
C SER A 41 -18.74 -21.84 -14.75
N THR A 42 -18.19 -20.94 -13.95
CA THR A 42 -17.99 -19.56 -14.35
C THR A 42 -16.51 -19.37 -14.54
N ASN A 43 -16.11 -18.91 -15.72
CA ASN A 43 -14.77 -18.49 -16.09
C ASN A 43 -14.29 -17.43 -15.07
N LYS A 44 -13.77 -17.90 -13.93
CA LYS A 44 -13.29 -17.06 -12.85
C LYS A 44 -11.89 -16.67 -13.27
N THR A 45 -11.78 -15.55 -13.97
CA THR A 45 -10.52 -14.82 -14.10
C THR A 45 -10.00 -14.68 -12.68
N VAL A 46 -9.03 -15.51 -12.30
CA VAL A 46 -8.42 -15.45 -10.98
C VAL A 46 -7.63 -14.16 -10.99
N ASN A 47 -8.28 -13.06 -10.62
CA ASN A 47 -7.62 -11.80 -10.36
C ASN A 47 -6.81 -12.01 -9.07
N THR A 48 -5.62 -12.56 -9.22
CA THR A 48 -4.66 -12.77 -8.13
C THR A 48 -4.08 -11.43 -7.73
N GLN A 49 -4.89 -10.60 -7.07
CA GLN A 49 -4.38 -9.42 -6.39
C GLN A 49 -3.69 -9.88 -5.10
N TYR A 50 -2.44 -9.48 -4.93
CA TYR A 50 -1.69 -9.72 -3.72
C TYR A 50 -2.29 -8.90 -2.58
N LYS A 51 -2.61 -9.58 -1.48
CA LYS A 51 -3.13 -8.94 -0.27
C LYS A 51 -1.96 -8.55 0.62
N TRP A 52 -1.51 -7.30 0.52
CA TRP A 52 -0.56 -6.75 1.48
C TRP A 52 -1.21 -6.66 2.84
N ASN A 53 -0.43 -6.87 3.91
CA ASN A 53 -0.98 -6.70 5.25
C ASN A 53 -1.20 -5.20 5.57
N LYS A 54 -1.95 -4.92 6.63
CA LYS A 54 -2.30 -3.53 7.00
C LYS A 54 -1.07 -2.64 7.21
N THR A 55 -0.03 -3.16 7.84
CA THR A 55 1.22 -2.42 8.05
C THR A 55 1.89 -2.01 6.74
N GLU A 56 1.85 -2.87 5.72
CA GLU A 56 2.41 -2.56 4.41
C GLU A 56 1.56 -1.57 3.63
N GLN A 57 0.24 -1.72 3.68
CA GLN A 57 -0.69 -0.74 3.10
C GLN A 57 -0.51 0.64 3.72
N ASP A 58 -0.44 0.72 5.05
CA ASP A 58 -0.27 1.99 5.77
C ASP A 58 1.07 2.65 5.43
N LYS A 59 2.14 1.87 5.28
CA LYS A 59 3.45 2.39 4.86
C LYS A 59 3.40 2.94 3.43
N PHE A 60 2.79 2.19 2.52
CA PHE A 60 2.62 2.62 1.14
C PHE A 60 1.79 3.91 1.06
N LEU A 61 0.63 3.95 1.72
CA LEU A 61 -0.26 5.11 1.68
C LEU A 61 0.42 6.36 2.23
N ARG A 62 1.20 6.24 3.32
CA ARG A 62 1.98 7.36 3.86
C ARG A 62 3.04 7.88 2.89
N ALA A 63 3.72 6.98 2.17
CA ALA A 63 4.71 7.37 1.18
C ALA A 63 4.04 8.07 -0.01
N CYS A 64 3.02 7.43 -0.60
CA CYS A 64 2.26 8.02 -1.69
C CYS A 64 1.67 9.39 -1.33
N GLN A 65 1.09 9.52 -0.13
CA GLN A 65 0.55 10.81 0.32
C GLN A 65 1.62 11.89 0.42
N ALA A 66 2.85 11.53 0.81
CA ALA A 66 3.95 12.49 0.86
C ALA A 66 4.41 12.89 -0.55
N ASP A 67 4.48 11.93 -1.47
CA ASP A 67 4.95 12.17 -2.85
C ASP A 67 3.95 13.01 -3.66
N PHE A 68 2.64 12.87 -3.40
CA PHE A 68 1.58 13.59 -4.11
C PHE A 68 0.98 14.78 -3.34
N ALA A 69 1.50 15.12 -2.16
CA ALA A 69 0.95 16.19 -1.32
C ALA A 69 1.04 17.59 -1.96
N GLU A 70 1.97 17.79 -2.90
CA GLU A 70 2.15 19.07 -3.59
C GLU A 70 1.08 19.28 -4.68
N ASP A 71 0.62 18.19 -5.31
CA ASP A 71 -0.32 18.24 -6.44
C ASP A 71 -1.77 17.98 -6.01
N PHE A 72 -2.00 17.17 -4.97
CA PHE A 72 -3.33 16.75 -4.53
C PHE A 72 -3.54 16.97 -3.03
N SER A 73 -4.79 17.21 -2.64
CA SER A 73 -5.16 17.36 -1.23
C SER A 73 -6.47 16.64 -0.89
N GLY A 74 -6.71 16.44 0.40
CA GLY A 74 -7.97 15.91 0.92
C GLY A 74 -8.37 14.56 0.32
N ASN A 75 -9.56 14.50 -0.27
CA ASN A 75 -10.12 13.26 -0.81
C ASN A 75 -9.44 12.83 -2.12
N GLU A 76 -8.97 13.77 -2.94
CA GLU A 76 -8.31 13.45 -4.21
C GLU A 76 -7.00 12.73 -3.96
N LEU A 77 -6.17 13.26 -3.05
CA LEU A 77 -4.94 12.62 -2.62
C LEU A 77 -5.19 11.19 -2.11
N LYS A 78 -6.26 11.02 -1.32
CA LYS A 78 -6.67 9.71 -0.80
C LYS A 78 -7.09 8.78 -1.92
N ASP A 79 -7.87 9.24 -2.90
CA ASP A 79 -8.36 8.44 -4.01
C ASP A 79 -7.21 7.99 -4.93
N VAL A 80 -6.32 8.91 -5.28
CA VAL A 80 -5.11 8.62 -6.07
C VAL A 80 -4.27 7.55 -5.37
N CYS A 81 -3.94 7.75 -4.09
CA CYS A 81 -3.10 6.79 -3.38
C CYS A 81 -3.76 5.42 -3.18
N ASN A 82 -5.08 5.36 -2.98
CA ASN A 82 -5.77 4.08 -2.93
C ASN A 82 -5.83 3.37 -4.29
N CYS A 83 -5.93 4.12 -5.39
CA CYS A 83 -5.82 3.56 -6.73
C CYS A 83 -4.43 2.97 -6.96
N ILE A 84 -3.36 3.74 -6.71
CA ILE A 84 -1.97 3.28 -6.93
C ILE A 84 -1.67 2.06 -6.04
N LEU A 85 -2.18 2.02 -4.80
CA LEU A 85 -2.09 0.82 -3.94
C LEU A 85 -2.75 -0.40 -4.59
N THR A 86 -3.97 -0.23 -5.09
CA THR A 86 -4.75 -1.32 -5.71
C THR A 86 -4.06 -1.85 -6.96
N GLU A 87 -3.58 -0.96 -7.83
CA GLU A 87 -2.83 -1.34 -9.03
C GLU A 87 -1.51 -2.02 -8.67
N SER A 88 -0.75 -1.49 -7.71
CA SER A 88 0.51 -2.09 -7.25
C SER A 88 0.31 -3.50 -6.71
N GLN A 89 -0.78 -3.75 -6.00
CA GLN A 89 -1.13 -5.06 -5.48
C GLN A 89 -1.46 -6.09 -6.56
N LYS A 90 -1.70 -5.70 -7.82
CA LYS A 90 -1.85 -6.66 -8.91
C LYS A 90 -0.53 -7.30 -9.32
N TYR A 91 0.59 -6.59 -9.11
CA TYR A 91 1.89 -6.96 -9.66
C TYR A 91 2.90 -7.36 -8.60
N TYR A 92 2.75 -6.87 -7.37
CA TYR A 92 3.76 -7.03 -6.33
C TYR A 92 3.21 -7.79 -5.11
N PRO A 93 3.87 -8.89 -4.69
CA PRO A 93 3.50 -9.65 -3.50
C PRO A 93 3.51 -8.87 -2.19
N SER A 94 4.34 -7.83 -2.11
CA SER A 94 4.45 -6.97 -0.94
C SER A 94 5.01 -5.60 -1.28
N TYR A 95 4.77 -4.61 -0.42
CA TYR A 95 5.34 -3.27 -0.54
C TYR A 95 6.88 -3.31 -0.55
N SER A 96 7.46 -4.20 0.27
CA SER A 96 8.91 -4.37 0.33
C SER A 96 9.50 -4.91 -0.97
N GLN A 97 8.75 -5.75 -1.70
CA GLN A 97 9.17 -6.23 -3.01
C GLN A 97 9.01 -5.14 -4.06
N MET A 98 7.88 -4.44 -4.10
CA MET A 98 7.67 -3.29 -4.99
C MET A 98 8.85 -2.33 -4.93
N LYS A 99 9.23 -1.88 -3.73
CA LYS A 99 10.38 -0.97 -3.54
C LYS A 99 11.73 -1.48 -4.07
N LYS A 100 11.91 -2.78 -4.23
CA LYS A 100 13.17 -3.39 -4.70
C LYS A 100 13.22 -3.54 -6.22
N VAL A 101 12.05 -3.67 -6.86
CA VAL A 101 11.95 -4.07 -8.27
C VAL A 101 11.21 -3.05 -9.14
N ILE A 102 10.52 -2.09 -8.53
CA ILE A 102 9.86 -1.03 -9.28
C ILE A 102 10.92 -0.16 -9.96
N ASN A 103 10.67 0.16 -11.22
CA ASN A 103 11.43 1.13 -11.98
C ASN A 103 10.50 2.30 -12.35
N GLU A 104 11.10 3.42 -12.73
CA GLU A 104 10.38 4.67 -13.02
C GLU A 104 9.30 4.47 -14.11
N ASP A 105 9.57 3.66 -15.14
CA ASP A 105 8.61 3.37 -16.22
C ASP A 105 7.34 2.66 -15.72
N PHE A 106 7.50 1.70 -14.80
CA PHE A 106 6.38 0.94 -14.27
C PHE A 106 5.61 1.73 -13.21
N GLU A 107 6.31 2.49 -12.39
CA GLU A 107 5.73 3.44 -11.45
C GLU A 107 4.89 4.50 -12.18
N GLY A 108 5.44 5.08 -13.26
CA GLY A 108 4.74 6.03 -14.11
C GLY A 108 3.47 5.45 -14.72
N LYS A 109 3.49 4.20 -15.20
CA LYS A 109 2.27 3.54 -15.74
C LYS A 109 1.18 3.36 -14.69
N ILE A 110 1.56 2.90 -13.49
CA ILE A 110 0.61 2.75 -12.39
C ILE A 110 0.03 4.13 -12.01
N ALA A 111 0.89 5.12 -11.83
CA ALA A 111 0.46 6.47 -11.47
C ALA A 111 -0.47 7.07 -12.55
N MET A 112 -0.09 7.01 -13.83
CA MET A 112 -0.90 7.51 -14.94
C MET A 112 -2.27 6.83 -15.03
N SER A 113 -2.36 5.52 -14.76
CA SER A 113 -3.65 4.81 -14.75
C SER A 113 -4.62 5.35 -13.68
N CYS A 114 -4.08 5.90 -12.59
CA CYS A 114 -4.85 6.45 -11.48
C CYS A 114 -5.11 7.95 -11.62
N LEU A 115 -4.21 8.66 -12.30
CA LEU A 115 -4.28 10.11 -12.52
C LEU A 115 -5.07 10.51 -13.76
N GLY A 116 -5.39 9.57 -14.66
CA GLY A 116 -6.05 9.86 -15.93
C GLY A 116 -7.30 10.77 -15.80
N LYS A 117 -8.10 10.60 -14.75
CA LYS A 117 -9.29 11.44 -14.50
C LYS A 117 -9.00 12.89 -14.09
N TYR A 118 -7.77 13.21 -13.71
CA TYR A 118 -7.33 14.56 -13.29
C TYR A 118 -6.46 15.25 -14.36
N LEU A 119 -5.91 14.49 -15.31
CA LEU A 119 -5.03 15.03 -16.35
C LEU A 119 -5.79 15.56 -17.58
N ASP A 120 -7.04 15.12 -17.78
CA ASP A 120 -7.92 15.58 -18.88
C ASP A 120 -8.41 17.05 -18.72
N GLU A 121 -8.13 17.71 -17.59
CA GLU A 121 -8.55 19.11 -17.35
C GLU A 121 -7.48 20.16 -17.69
N SER A 122 -6.28 19.78 -18.13
CA SER A 122 -5.23 20.76 -18.50
C SER A 122 -5.27 21.24 -19.96
N ASP A 123 -6.20 20.74 -20.78
CA ASP A 123 -6.34 21.05 -22.22
C ASP A 123 -7.64 21.82 -22.57
N ARG A 124 -8.28 22.51 -21.61
CA ARG A 124 -9.50 23.29 -21.86
C ARG A 124 -9.48 24.73 -21.38
#